data_AF-A0A6G0XN75-F1
#
_entry.id   AF-A0A6G0XN75-F1
#
_cell.length_a   1.000
_cell.length_b   1.000
_cell.length_c   1.000
_cell.angle_alpha   90.00
_cell.angle_beta   90.00
_cell.angle_gamma   90.00
#
_symmetry.space_group_name_H-M   'P 1'
#
loop_
_entity.id
_entity.type
_entity.pdbx_description
1 polymer ?
#
loop_
_entity_poly.entity_id
_entity_poly.type
_entity_poly.pdbx_seq_one_letter_code
_entity_poly.pdbx_strand_id
1 'polypeptide(L)'
;MSTSAVKTAYRHYTQYLKAPIPGVSISILEGDKFHVNIKLLKGPYQDITVHWELTIPADYPHSPPFGRMAPGYAFNSDHHGHVFDASGICCDVLANHSYMYREIVCSVLGHNIIDDPTICIGYPINLFQGRGNIQAELFPEFLSYAAYQEALEAQQKGFPMRASTGHSYSHWIPLYLTPNHFETHKELLQLEYFAKSTDKSSGISLVDLIIKTMNKQIVAVMNESGHESESAIIAYANLLRLLRQILAMYPKAQADIDAAVTNFMASPSNRSKQVVPDLGEFYVKLVVSTVASINDVTVIAAVVRETFARQIRWIRQDDPDCVDDPSMKLPERLNRLFQASVVSNRITTFVMEMAKVFGTPEFCNNMDGCYGLPPTSVIADFQERVKNIKAKLVNYNVLVQGWGLDGLIRSPEEMLEWMMEAKEQSAKAGYDFVGGQGGHSGRGGRGGRGKGRGRGK
;
A
#
# COMPACT_ATOMS: atom_id res chain seq x y z
N MET A 1 29.01 7.68 8.96
CA MET A 1 29.12 8.44 7.69
C MET A 1 30.51 8.24 7.09
N SER A 2 30.61 8.13 5.77
CA SER A 2 31.91 8.07 5.09
C SER A 2 32.60 9.43 5.18
N THR A 3 33.79 9.48 5.79
CA THR A 3 34.65 10.68 5.83
C THR A 3 35.01 11.21 4.44
N SER A 4 34.87 10.39 3.39
CA SER A 4 35.17 10.76 2.01
C SER A 4 34.14 11.71 1.39
N ALA A 5 32.85 11.48 1.62
CA ALA A 5 31.76 12.27 1.01
C ALA A 5 31.77 13.72 1.52
N VAL A 6 31.82 13.89 2.85
CA VAL A 6 31.91 15.21 3.49
C VAL A 6 33.17 15.94 3.02
N LYS A 7 34.33 15.27 2.97
CA LYS A 7 35.57 15.88 2.48
C LYS A 7 35.45 16.37 1.03
N THR A 8 34.74 15.63 0.18
CA THR A 8 34.48 16.03 -1.21
C THR A 8 33.54 17.24 -1.28
N ALA A 9 32.47 17.26 -0.49
CA ALA A 9 31.57 18.42 -0.41
C ALA A 9 32.29 19.69 0.08
N TYR A 10 33.14 19.59 1.11
CA TYR A 10 33.96 20.71 1.58
C TYR A 10 34.93 21.23 0.51
N ARG A 11 35.47 20.34 -0.32
CA ARG A 11 36.30 20.74 -1.47
C ARG A 11 35.48 21.56 -2.48
N HIS A 12 34.26 21.14 -2.81
CA HIS A 12 33.38 21.90 -3.71
C HIS A 12 32.95 23.25 -3.08
N TYR A 13 32.66 23.27 -1.78
CA TYR A 13 32.39 24.52 -1.06
C TYR A 13 33.59 25.50 -1.11
N THR A 14 34.80 25.00 -0.90
CA THR A 14 36.04 25.81 -0.99
C THR A 14 36.25 26.34 -2.42
N GLN A 15 35.86 25.58 -3.45
CA GLN A 15 35.88 26.05 -4.84
C GLN A 15 34.86 27.17 -5.07
N TYR A 16 33.64 27.03 -4.55
CA TYR A 16 32.63 28.09 -4.58
C TYR A 16 33.14 29.38 -3.89
N LEU A 17 33.82 29.28 -2.74
CA LEU A 17 34.38 30.46 -2.06
C LEU A 17 35.43 31.21 -2.89
N LYS A 18 36.15 30.53 -3.80
CA LYS A 18 37.11 31.16 -4.71
C LYS A 18 36.44 31.89 -5.88
N ALA A 19 35.23 31.47 -6.24
CA ALA A 19 34.47 32.01 -7.37
C ALA A 19 32.95 31.99 -7.04
N PRO A 20 32.49 32.88 -6.13
CA PRO A 20 31.10 32.87 -5.69
C PRO A 20 30.15 33.27 -6.81
N ILE A 21 29.01 32.58 -6.87
CA ILE A 21 27.95 32.89 -7.82
C ILE A 21 27.17 34.12 -7.33
N PRO A 22 26.97 35.16 -8.16
CA PRO A 22 26.19 36.34 -7.76
C PRO A 22 24.80 35.99 -7.25
N GLY A 23 24.42 36.56 -6.10
CA GLY A 23 23.12 36.31 -5.47
C GLY A 23 23.05 35.00 -4.68
N VAL A 24 24.07 34.15 -4.71
CA VAL A 24 24.10 32.89 -3.93
C VAL A 24 25.04 33.06 -2.74
N SER A 25 24.60 32.67 -1.54
CA SER A 25 25.46 32.51 -0.36
C SER A 25 25.32 31.11 0.21
N ILE A 26 26.43 30.44 0.52
CA ILE A 26 26.44 29.11 1.12
C ILE A 26 27.18 29.16 2.46
N SER A 27 26.59 28.60 3.51
CA SER A 27 27.24 28.41 4.81
C SER A 27 27.10 26.96 5.27
N ILE A 28 28.07 26.50 6.06
CA ILE A 28 28.03 25.18 6.70
C ILE A 28 27.15 25.29 7.94
N LEU A 29 26.21 24.36 8.10
CA LEU A 29 25.39 24.27 9.31
C LEU A 29 26.01 23.28 10.30
N GLU A 30 25.93 22.00 9.98
CA GLU A 30 26.44 20.91 10.82
C GLU A 30 26.69 19.67 9.96
N GLY A 31 27.84 19.02 10.15
CA GLY A 31 28.15 17.74 9.51
C GLY A 31 28.07 17.78 7.98
N ASP A 32 27.04 17.15 7.45
CA ASP A 32 26.73 16.99 6.02
C ASP A 32 25.71 18.01 5.49
N LYS A 33 25.33 19.02 6.29
CA LYS A 33 24.33 20.03 5.93
C LYS A 33 24.92 21.42 5.68
N PHE A 34 24.39 22.06 4.65
CA PHE A 34 24.72 23.42 4.26
C PHE A 34 23.44 24.26 4.17
N HIS A 35 23.50 25.51 4.63
CA HIS A 35 22.50 26.51 4.31
C HIS A 35 22.84 27.19 2.99
N VAL A 36 21.82 27.41 2.18
CA VAL A 36 21.92 28.08 0.89
C VAL A 36 20.89 29.22 0.87
N ASN A 37 21.35 30.43 0.57
CA ASN A 37 20.49 31.54 0.20
C ASN A 37 20.66 31.83 -1.28
N ILE A 38 19.56 32.02 -1.99
CA ILE A 38 19.55 32.43 -3.39
C ILE A 38 18.68 33.67 -3.53
N LYS A 39 19.31 34.83 -3.75
CA LYS A 39 18.64 36.03 -4.21
C LYS A 39 18.34 35.90 -5.69
N LEU A 40 17.07 35.88 -6.04
CA LEU A 40 16.60 35.76 -7.42
C LEU A 40 16.78 37.10 -8.13
N LEU A 41 17.65 37.15 -9.12
CA LEU A 41 18.05 38.40 -9.78
C LEU A 41 17.12 38.81 -10.93
N LYS A 42 16.27 37.89 -11.41
CA LYS A 42 15.37 38.07 -12.56
C LYS A 42 14.12 37.19 -12.40
N GLY A 43 13.07 37.52 -13.15
CA GLY A 43 11.83 36.72 -13.21
C GLY A 43 10.76 37.18 -12.22
N PRO A 44 9.65 36.43 -12.09
CA PRO A 44 8.49 36.84 -11.29
C PRO A 44 8.78 36.94 -9.79
N TYR A 45 9.84 36.28 -9.32
CA TYR A 45 10.29 36.31 -7.93
C TYR A 45 11.53 37.20 -7.74
N GLN A 46 11.79 38.15 -8.63
CA GLN A 46 12.94 39.04 -8.53
C GLN A 46 13.02 39.71 -7.15
N ASP A 47 14.23 39.81 -6.64
CA ASP A 47 14.60 40.38 -5.34
C ASP A 47 14.17 39.56 -4.11
N ILE A 48 13.46 38.44 -4.29
CA ILE A 48 13.22 37.46 -3.22
C ILE A 48 14.50 36.67 -2.95
N THR A 49 14.80 36.42 -1.67
CA THR A 49 15.94 35.59 -1.24
C THR A 49 15.43 34.29 -0.66
N VAL A 50 15.48 33.21 -1.44
CA VAL A 50 15.02 31.88 -1.05
C VAL A 50 16.06 31.21 -0.15
N HIS A 51 15.65 30.76 1.05
CA HIS A 51 16.51 30.11 2.03
C HIS A 51 16.20 28.61 2.13
N TRP A 52 17.21 27.77 1.90
CA TRP A 52 17.04 26.32 1.85
C TRP A 52 18.26 25.59 2.40
N GLU A 53 18.09 24.31 2.72
CA GLU A 53 19.11 23.42 3.23
C GLU A 53 19.51 22.40 2.16
N LEU A 54 20.82 22.17 2.04
CA LEU A 54 21.42 21.15 1.18
C LEU A 54 22.05 20.07 2.08
N THR A 55 21.63 18.81 1.91
CA THR A 55 22.15 17.65 2.65
C THR A 55 22.96 16.75 1.73
N ILE A 56 24.18 16.40 2.13
CA ILE A 56 25.12 15.61 1.33
C ILE A 56 24.98 14.11 1.65
N PRO A 57 24.68 13.23 0.67
CA PRO A 57 24.59 11.80 0.92
C PRO A 57 25.96 11.17 1.22
N ALA A 58 25.94 10.01 1.87
CA ALA A 58 27.14 9.30 2.31
C ALA A 58 28.07 8.82 1.17
N ASP A 59 27.56 8.72 -0.05
CA ASP A 59 28.25 8.30 -1.27
C ASP A 59 28.51 9.46 -2.25
N TYR A 60 28.29 10.71 -1.85
CA TYR A 60 28.61 11.90 -2.65
C TYR A 60 30.08 11.88 -3.13
N PRO A 61 30.37 12.18 -4.42
CA PRO A 61 29.49 12.78 -5.41
C PRO A 61 28.79 11.79 -6.35
N HIS A 62 28.75 10.49 -6.04
CA HIS A 62 28.08 9.51 -6.90
C HIS A 62 26.56 9.70 -6.92
N SER A 63 25.96 9.97 -5.75
CA SER A 63 24.57 10.43 -5.64
C SER A 63 24.52 11.97 -5.51
N PRO A 64 23.51 12.63 -6.12
CA PRO A 64 23.33 14.06 -5.98
C PRO A 64 22.91 14.44 -4.55
N PRO A 65 23.10 15.71 -4.13
CA PRO A 65 22.67 16.19 -2.83
C PRO A 65 21.15 16.36 -2.75
N PHE A 66 20.60 16.40 -1.53
CA PHE A 66 19.18 16.67 -1.28
C PHE A 66 18.98 18.15 -0.92
N GLY A 67 18.02 18.83 -1.54
CA GLY A 67 17.62 20.19 -1.21
C GLY A 67 16.23 20.24 -0.58
N ARG A 68 16.05 21.02 0.48
CA ARG A 68 14.71 21.31 1.05
C ARG A 68 14.63 22.73 1.55
N MET A 69 13.45 23.32 1.55
CA MET A 69 13.24 24.64 2.15
C MET A 69 13.64 24.63 3.62
N ALA A 70 14.25 25.72 4.07
CA ALA A 70 14.70 25.80 5.45
C ALA A 70 13.49 25.84 6.40
N PRO A 71 13.55 25.17 7.57
CA PRO A 71 12.44 25.16 8.52
C PRO A 71 11.97 26.58 8.88
N GLY A 72 10.65 26.79 8.81
CA GLY A 72 10.03 28.09 9.12
C GLY A 72 10.11 29.14 8.00
N TYR A 73 10.67 28.81 6.84
CA TYR A 73 10.71 29.71 5.69
C TYR A 73 9.42 29.63 4.88
N ALA A 74 8.71 30.75 4.73
CA ALA A 74 7.38 30.82 4.11
C ALA A 74 7.42 30.87 2.57
N PHE A 75 8.11 29.90 1.94
CA PHE A 75 8.11 29.72 0.49
C PHE A 75 7.97 28.22 0.20
N ASN A 76 6.82 27.85 -0.34
CA ASN A 76 6.33 26.47 -0.42
C ASN A 76 5.70 26.16 -1.79
N SER A 77 4.97 25.04 -1.88
CA SER A 77 4.27 24.61 -3.11
C SER A 77 3.25 25.62 -3.63
N ASP A 78 2.66 26.44 -2.75
CA ASP A 78 1.73 27.51 -3.17
C ASP A 78 2.45 28.63 -3.92
N HIS A 79 3.75 28.77 -3.70
CA HIS A 79 4.58 29.77 -4.34
C HIS A 79 5.22 29.24 -5.61
N HIS A 80 5.68 27.98 -5.64
CA HIS A 80 6.36 27.39 -6.80
C HIS A 80 6.11 25.89 -6.91
N GLY A 81 5.69 25.41 -8.09
CA GLY A 81 5.29 24.01 -8.32
C GLY A 81 6.42 22.95 -8.23
N HIS A 82 7.66 23.37 -7.99
CA HIS A 82 8.82 22.47 -7.77
C HIS A 82 9.33 22.52 -6.31
N VAL A 83 8.60 23.17 -5.42
CA VAL A 83 8.93 23.22 -3.99
C VAL A 83 7.87 22.46 -3.23
N PHE A 84 8.28 21.47 -2.44
CA PHE A 84 7.40 20.60 -1.69
C PHE A 84 7.78 20.62 -0.21
N ASP A 85 6.83 20.94 0.67
CA ASP A 85 7.09 21.21 2.09
C ASP A 85 7.85 20.08 2.80
N ALA A 86 7.46 18.83 2.55
CA ALA A 86 8.10 17.65 3.14
C ALA A 86 9.12 16.99 2.21
N SER A 87 8.89 17.01 0.89
CA SER A 87 9.67 16.24 -0.10
C SER A 87 10.90 17.00 -0.63
N GLY A 88 10.95 18.31 -0.41
CA GLY A 88 12.06 19.18 -0.76
C GLY A 88 11.92 19.83 -2.14
N ILE A 89 13.04 20.04 -2.82
CA ILE A 89 13.08 20.80 -4.08
C ILE A 89 13.24 19.84 -5.26
N CYS A 90 12.31 19.87 -6.20
CA CYS A 90 12.41 19.11 -7.44
C CYS A 90 13.29 19.83 -8.45
N CYS A 91 14.50 19.30 -8.63
CA CYS A 91 15.48 19.79 -9.58
C CYS A 91 16.34 18.62 -10.05
N ASP A 92 16.68 18.56 -11.34
CA ASP A 92 17.41 17.44 -11.96
C ASP A 92 18.77 17.15 -11.30
N VAL A 93 19.39 18.17 -10.70
CA VAL A 93 20.68 18.06 -10.02
C VAL A 93 20.56 17.67 -8.54
N LEU A 94 19.33 17.53 -8.03
CA LEU A 94 19.03 17.14 -6.65
C LEU A 94 18.43 15.72 -6.59
N ALA A 95 18.79 14.98 -5.55
CA ALA A 95 18.34 13.60 -5.37
C ALA A 95 16.89 13.48 -4.89
N ASN A 96 16.24 14.58 -4.49
CA ASN A 96 14.89 14.57 -3.91
C ASN A 96 13.87 13.82 -4.77
N HIS A 97 14.03 13.90 -6.08
CA HIS A 97 12.98 13.58 -7.05
C HIS A 97 13.50 12.77 -8.24
N SER A 98 14.81 12.46 -8.30
CA SER A 98 15.43 11.72 -9.41
C SER A 98 14.89 10.29 -9.57
N TYR A 99 14.36 9.69 -8.50
CA TYR A 99 13.72 8.39 -8.57
C TYR A 99 12.40 8.46 -9.35
N MET A 100 11.66 9.56 -9.30
CA MET A 100 10.35 9.66 -9.94
C MET A 100 10.46 9.53 -11.46
N TYR A 101 11.47 10.16 -12.08
CA TYR A 101 11.76 10.03 -13.52
C TYR A 101 12.06 8.59 -13.96
N ARG A 102 12.50 7.73 -13.03
CA ARG A 102 12.80 6.31 -13.31
C ARG A 102 11.60 5.42 -13.02
N GLU A 103 10.87 5.75 -11.96
CA GLU A 103 9.80 4.91 -11.43
C GLU A 103 8.45 5.16 -12.13
N ILE A 104 8.08 6.40 -12.48
CA ILE A 104 6.79 6.72 -13.11
C ILE A 104 6.81 6.66 -14.63
N VAL A 105 7.36 5.57 -15.16
CA VAL A 105 7.58 5.37 -16.59
C VAL A 105 6.64 4.29 -17.11
N CYS A 106 6.02 4.53 -18.26
CA CYS A 106 5.30 3.50 -19.00
C CYS A 106 6.26 2.36 -19.36
N SER A 107 6.01 1.15 -18.86
CA SER A 107 6.87 -0.02 -19.04
C SER A 107 7.03 -0.46 -20.50
N VAL A 108 6.12 -0.03 -21.38
CA VAL A 108 6.09 -0.39 -22.81
C VAL A 108 6.68 0.72 -23.68
N LEU A 109 6.21 1.96 -23.52
CA LEU A 109 6.60 3.08 -24.39
C LEU A 109 7.75 3.93 -23.83
N GLY A 110 8.13 3.74 -22.56
CA GLY A 110 9.23 4.48 -21.94
C GLY A 110 8.93 5.95 -21.63
N HIS A 111 7.71 6.43 -21.91
CA HIS A 111 7.32 7.81 -21.62
C HIS A 111 6.87 7.96 -20.16
N ASN A 112 7.03 9.16 -19.60
CA ASN A 112 6.62 9.49 -18.23
C ASN A 112 5.85 10.81 -18.19
N ILE A 113 5.08 11.02 -17.12
CA ILE A 113 4.20 12.20 -16.99
C ILE A 113 4.95 13.48 -16.63
N ILE A 114 6.22 13.38 -16.26
CA ILE A 114 7.04 14.52 -15.85
C ILE A 114 7.54 15.24 -17.11
N ASP A 115 7.95 14.48 -18.12
CA ASP A 115 8.39 14.99 -19.42
C ASP A 115 7.19 15.37 -20.32
N ASP A 116 6.07 14.63 -20.21
CA ASP A 116 4.83 14.91 -20.94
C ASP A 116 3.60 14.81 -20.02
N PRO A 117 3.11 15.95 -19.48
CA PRO A 117 1.95 15.99 -18.58
C PRO A 117 0.63 15.54 -19.21
N THR A 118 0.57 15.32 -20.53
CA THR A 118 -0.64 14.86 -21.23
C THR A 118 -0.81 13.34 -21.19
N ILE A 119 0.20 12.62 -20.71
CA ILE A 119 0.18 11.17 -20.62
C ILE A 119 -0.67 10.73 -19.43
N CYS A 120 -1.66 9.87 -19.70
CA CYS A 120 -2.38 9.16 -18.66
C CYS A 120 -1.71 7.83 -18.33
N ILE A 121 -1.37 7.63 -17.06
CA ILE A 121 -0.80 6.37 -16.55
C ILE A 121 -1.85 5.61 -15.75
N GLY A 122 -1.79 4.28 -15.88
CA GLY A 122 -2.67 3.34 -15.20
C GLY A 122 -1.99 2.02 -14.91
N TYR A 123 -2.77 1.07 -14.42
CA TYR A 123 -2.32 -0.31 -14.25
C TYR A 123 -3.08 -1.27 -15.16
N PRO A 124 -2.40 -2.23 -15.81
CA PRO A 124 -3.05 -3.35 -16.47
C PRO A 124 -3.68 -4.28 -15.45
N ILE A 125 -4.86 -4.79 -15.79
CA ILE A 125 -5.64 -5.67 -14.92
C ILE A 125 -6.27 -6.81 -15.72
N ASN A 126 -6.25 -8.00 -15.14
CA ASN A 126 -6.92 -9.17 -15.65
C ASN A 126 -8.19 -9.44 -14.84
N LEU A 127 -9.34 -9.45 -15.52
CA LEU A 127 -10.63 -9.83 -14.97
C LEU A 127 -11.05 -11.20 -15.47
N PHE A 128 -11.45 -12.08 -14.55
CA PHE A 128 -11.90 -13.43 -14.87
C PHE A 128 -13.01 -13.90 -13.94
N GLN A 129 -13.84 -14.84 -14.42
CA GLN A 129 -14.94 -15.38 -13.65
C GLN A 129 -14.42 -16.40 -12.62
N GLY A 130 -14.59 -16.11 -11.34
CA GLY A 130 -14.36 -17.04 -10.24
C GLY A 130 -15.61 -17.85 -9.88
N ARG A 131 -15.55 -18.60 -8.77
CA ARG A 131 -16.71 -19.33 -8.22
C ARG A 131 -17.74 -18.34 -7.66
N GLY A 132 -18.66 -17.91 -8.50
CA GLY A 132 -19.80 -17.06 -8.13
C GLY A 132 -19.53 -15.55 -8.09
N ASN A 133 -18.31 -15.09 -8.40
CA ASN A 133 -17.97 -13.67 -8.46
C ASN A 133 -16.87 -13.38 -9.49
N ILE A 134 -16.71 -12.11 -9.85
CA ILE A 134 -15.58 -11.63 -10.66
C ILE A 134 -14.33 -11.56 -9.77
N GLN A 135 -13.24 -12.10 -10.27
CA GLN A 135 -11.90 -11.98 -9.69
C GLN A 135 -11.09 -10.99 -10.51
N ALA A 136 -10.17 -10.31 -9.82
CA ALA A 136 -9.31 -9.30 -10.38
C ALA A 136 -7.85 -9.58 -10.00
N GLU A 137 -6.96 -9.49 -10.97
CA GLU A 137 -5.51 -9.60 -10.80
C GLU A 137 -4.86 -8.39 -11.47
N LEU A 138 -4.19 -7.57 -10.67
CA LEU A 138 -3.53 -6.35 -11.11
C LEU A 138 -2.04 -6.60 -11.22
N PHE A 139 -1.43 -6.14 -12.31
CA PHE A 139 0.02 -6.16 -12.47
C PHE A 139 0.55 -4.77 -12.14
N PRO A 140 1.32 -4.61 -11.05
CA PRO A 140 1.73 -3.30 -10.52
C PRO A 140 2.89 -2.67 -11.32
N GLU A 141 2.73 -2.61 -12.64
CA GLU A 141 3.62 -1.95 -13.59
C GLU A 141 2.87 -0.80 -14.26
N PHE A 142 3.47 0.39 -14.29
CA PHE A 142 2.83 1.53 -14.92
C PHE A 142 2.71 1.32 -16.43
N LEU A 143 1.49 1.48 -16.94
CA LEU A 143 1.17 1.37 -18.36
C LEU A 143 0.41 2.63 -18.79
N SER A 144 0.88 3.29 -19.85
CA SER A 144 0.16 4.45 -20.38
C SER A 144 -1.11 4.04 -21.11
N TYR A 145 -2.10 4.93 -21.14
CA TYR A 145 -3.34 4.70 -21.89
C TYR A 145 -3.06 4.49 -23.38
N ALA A 146 -2.08 5.20 -23.95
CA ALA A 146 -1.66 4.99 -25.35
C ALA A 146 -1.15 3.57 -25.60
N ALA A 147 -0.30 3.03 -24.73
CA ALA A 147 0.18 1.65 -24.81
C ALA A 147 -0.97 0.63 -24.67
N TYR A 148 -1.94 0.92 -23.80
CA TYR A 148 -3.15 0.11 -23.67
C TYR A 148 -4.00 0.12 -24.95
N GLN A 149 -4.17 1.27 -25.61
CA GLN A 149 -4.88 1.35 -26.89
C GLN A 149 -4.18 0.56 -28.00
N GLU A 150 -2.84 0.66 -28.11
CA GLU A 150 -2.06 -0.15 -29.05
C GLU A 150 -2.24 -1.66 -28.80
N ALA A 151 -2.28 -2.07 -27.52
CA ALA A 151 -2.52 -3.45 -27.14
C ALA A 151 -3.95 -3.91 -27.50
N LEU A 152 -4.97 -3.06 -27.35
CA LEU A 152 -6.33 -3.35 -27.78
C LEU A 152 -6.44 -3.54 -29.29
N GLU A 153 -5.80 -2.68 -30.07
CA GLU A 153 -5.75 -2.81 -31.54
C GLU A 153 -5.05 -4.09 -31.98
N ALA A 154 -3.95 -4.46 -31.30
CA ALA A 154 -3.25 -5.72 -31.54
C ALA A 154 -4.13 -6.93 -31.16
N GLN A 155 -4.92 -6.83 -30.09
CA GLN A 155 -5.88 -7.88 -29.69
C GLN A 155 -6.95 -8.14 -30.74
N GLN A 156 -7.45 -7.10 -31.40
CA GLN A 156 -8.39 -7.25 -32.52
C GLN A 156 -7.78 -8.01 -33.71
N LYS A 157 -6.45 -7.98 -33.85
CA LYS A 157 -5.68 -8.74 -34.86
C LYS A 157 -5.26 -10.14 -34.39
N GLY A 158 -5.71 -10.57 -33.20
CA GLY A 158 -5.43 -11.90 -32.65
C GLY A 158 -4.21 -11.99 -31.74
N PHE A 159 -3.55 -10.88 -31.40
CA PHE A 159 -2.40 -10.87 -30.49
C PHE A 159 -2.85 -10.63 -29.04
N PRO A 160 -2.53 -11.50 -28.08
CA PRO A 160 -2.95 -11.28 -26.69
C PRO A 160 -2.28 -10.02 -26.12
N MET A 161 -3.04 -9.26 -25.33
CA MET A 161 -2.47 -8.15 -24.54
C MET A 161 -1.57 -8.73 -23.45
N ARG A 162 -0.35 -8.19 -23.33
CA ARG A 162 0.65 -8.65 -22.37
C ARG A 162 1.28 -7.49 -21.63
N ALA A 163 1.37 -7.66 -20.32
CA ALA A 163 2.18 -6.85 -19.42
C ALA A 163 3.67 -7.01 -19.78
N SER A 164 4.52 -6.08 -19.33
CA SER A 164 5.97 -6.15 -19.49
C SER A 164 6.57 -7.40 -18.83
N THR A 165 5.93 -7.86 -17.75
CA THR A 165 6.22 -9.13 -17.08
C THR A 165 5.78 -10.39 -17.86
N GLY A 166 5.12 -10.23 -19.01
CA GLY A 166 4.65 -11.30 -19.88
C GLY A 166 3.25 -11.84 -19.54
N HIS A 167 2.69 -11.45 -18.39
CA HIS A 167 1.34 -11.83 -17.97
C HIS A 167 0.28 -11.24 -18.89
N SER A 168 -0.79 -12.00 -19.14
CA SER A 168 -1.92 -11.51 -19.93
C SER A 168 -2.86 -10.69 -19.08
N TYR A 169 -3.30 -9.55 -19.61
CA TYR A 169 -4.32 -8.71 -19.00
C TYR A 169 -5.49 -8.49 -19.97
N SER A 170 -6.62 -8.00 -19.45
CA SER A 170 -7.83 -7.80 -20.23
C SER A 170 -8.35 -6.37 -20.21
N HIS A 171 -7.98 -5.58 -19.20
CA HIS A 171 -8.43 -4.21 -19.02
C HIS A 171 -7.29 -3.35 -18.47
N TRP A 172 -7.57 -2.07 -18.27
CA TRP A 172 -6.67 -1.09 -17.70
C TRP A 172 -7.43 -0.12 -16.78
N ILE A 173 -6.81 0.31 -15.69
CA ILE A 173 -7.40 1.25 -14.73
C ILE A 173 -6.54 2.52 -14.67
N PRO A 174 -7.12 3.72 -14.92
CA PRO A 174 -6.39 4.99 -14.78
C PRO A 174 -6.04 5.26 -13.33
N LEU A 175 -4.94 5.98 -13.07
CA LEU A 175 -4.53 6.37 -11.72
C LEU A 175 -4.83 7.83 -11.39
N TYR A 176 -5.02 8.09 -10.10
CA TYR A 176 -4.91 9.41 -9.52
C TYR A 176 -3.45 9.69 -9.17
N LEU A 177 -2.74 10.43 -10.01
CA LEU A 177 -1.35 10.79 -9.77
C LEU A 177 -1.24 12.15 -9.06
N THR A 178 -1.78 13.19 -9.70
CA THR A 178 -1.92 14.56 -9.18
C THR A 178 -3.32 15.09 -9.49
N PRO A 179 -3.77 16.20 -8.87
CA PRO A 179 -5.09 16.76 -9.16
C PRO A 179 -5.23 17.17 -10.64
N ASN A 180 -4.19 17.77 -11.22
CA ASN A 180 -4.19 18.20 -12.62
C ASN A 180 -4.24 17.00 -13.60
N HIS A 181 -3.47 15.95 -13.33
CA HIS A 181 -3.53 14.72 -14.13
C HIS A 181 -4.93 14.10 -14.06
N PHE A 182 -5.52 14.06 -12.86
CA PHE A 182 -6.85 13.51 -12.67
C PHE A 182 -7.93 14.29 -13.42
N GLU A 183 -7.97 15.61 -13.27
CA GLU A 183 -8.97 16.45 -13.95
C GLU A 183 -8.88 16.33 -15.48
N THR A 184 -7.67 16.18 -16.01
CA THR A 184 -7.41 16.01 -17.45
C THR A 184 -7.95 14.68 -18.00
N HIS A 185 -7.92 13.62 -17.19
CA HIS A 185 -8.19 12.24 -17.64
C HIS A 185 -9.39 11.56 -16.98
N LYS A 186 -10.16 12.26 -16.14
CA LYS A 186 -11.29 11.70 -15.37
C LYS A 186 -12.37 11.03 -16.23
N GLU A 187 -12.49 11.37 -17.50
CA GLU A 187 -13.42 10.70 -18.42
C GLU A 187 -13.06 9.22 -18.64
N LEU A 188 -11.79 8.83 -18.45
CA LEU A 188 -11.35 7.43 -18.52
C LEU A 188 -11.86 6.58 -17.34
N LEU A 189 -12.49 7.17 -16.33
CA LEU A 189 -13.17 6.43 -15.27
C LEU A 189 -14.49 5.78 -15.74
N GLN A 190 -14.97 6.17 -16.93
CA GLN A 190 -16.16 5.59 -17.56
C GLN A 190 -15.88 4.28 -18.30
N LEU A 191 -14.62 3.79 -18.28
CA LEU A 191 -14.27 2.50 -18.87
C LEU A 191 -15.10 1.37 -18.24
N GLU A 192 -15.57 0.45 -19.08
CA GLU A 192 -16.36 -0.70 -18.64
C GLU A 192 -15.45 -1.85 -18.20
N TYR A 193 -15.83 -2.52 -17.12
CA TYR A 193 -15.08 -3.63 -16.54
C TYR A 193 -15.95 -4.87 -16.49
N PHE A 194 -15.57 -5.92 -17.23
CA PHE A 194 -16.33 -7.16 -17.29
C PHE A 194 -15.43 -8.40 -17.40
N ALA A 195 -15.85 -9.50 -16.78
CA ALA A 195 -15.21 -10.80 -16.99
C ALA A 195 -15.90 -11.52 -18.17
N LYS A 196 -15.12 -11.98 -19.15
CA LYS A 196 -15.63 -12.89 -20.18
C LYS A 196 -15.78 -14.29 -19.59
N SER A 197 -16.97 -14.88 -19.72
CA SER A 197 -17.28 -16.28 -19.44
C SER A 197 -17.90 -16.92 -20.67
N THR A 198 -17.92 -18.26 -20.73
CA THR A 198 -18.44 -19.03 -21.88
C THR A 198 -19.89 -18.69 -22.22
N ASP A 199 -20.70 -18.26 -21.23
CA ASP A 199 -22.15 -18.12 -21.40
C ASP A 199 -22.74 -16.74 -21.03
N LYS A 200 -22.06 -15.89 -20.25
CA LYS A 200 -22.53 -14.52 -19.88
C LYS A 200 -21.36 -13.58 -19.50
N SER A 201 -21.41 -12.31 -19.90
CA SER A 201 -20.57 -11.28 -19.32
C SER A 201 -21.16 -10.82 -17.98
N SER A 202 -20.32 -10.75 -16.94
CA SER A 202 -20.68 -10.11 -15.67
C SER A 202 -19.84 -8.84 -15.53
N GLY A 203 -20.50 -7.71 -15.29
CA GLY A 203 -19.85 -6.42 -15.04
C GLY A 203 -19.47 -6.24 -13.57
N ILE A 204 -18.47 -5.40 -13.31
CA ILE A 204 -18.08 -4.96 -11.96
C ILE A 204 -17.99 -3.43 -11.92
N SER A 205 -18.44 -2.82 -10.82
CA SER A 205 -18.29 -1.37 -10.63
C SER A 205 -16.81 -1.02 -10.41
N LEU A 206 -16.40 0.19 -10.81
CA LEU A 206 -15.02 0.64 -10.58
C LEU A 206 -14.66 0.66 -9.09
N VAL A 207 -15.59 1.04 -8.21
CA VAL A 207 -15.41 1.01 -6.75
C VAL A 207 -15.14 -0.41 -6.24
N ASP A 208 -15.98 -1.38 -6.61
CA ASP A 208 -15.79 -2.77 -6.20
C ASP A 208 -14.51 -3.37 -6.79
N LEU A 209 -14.16 -2.99 -8.03
CA LEU A 209 -12.94 -3.43 -8.67
C LEU A 209 -11.70 -2.96 -7.92
N ILE A 210 -11.66 -1.67 -7.56
CA ILE A 210 -10.54 -1.10 -6.80
C ILE A 210 -10.44 -1.77 -5.42
N ILE A 211 -11.57 -1.92 -4.71
CA ILE A 211 -11.59 -2.59 -3.38
C ILE A 211 -11.05 -4.02 -3.48
N LYS A 212 -11.51 -4.80 -4.46
CA LYS A 212 -11.03 -6.17 -4.69
C LYS A 212 -9.54 -6.21 -4.98
N THR A 213 -9.09 -5.29 -5.82
CA THR A 213 -7.70 -5.22 -6.24
C THR A 213 -6.78 -4.84 -5.09
N MET A 214 -7.16 -3.85 -4.28
CA MET A 214 -6.42 -3.45 -3.08
C MET A 214 -6.27 -4.61 -2.09
N ASN A 215 -7.33 -5.40 -1.88
CA ASN A 215 -7.27 -6.61 -1.06
C ASN A 215 -6.24 -7.62 -1.60
N LYS A 216 -6.13 -7.78 -2.92
CA LYS A 216 -5.12 -8.66 -3.51
C LYS A 216 -3.69 -8.11 -3.33
N GLN A 217 -3.49 -6.80 -3.42
CA GLN A 217 -2.17 -6.19 -3.19
C GLN A 217 -1.67 -6.44 -1.76
N ILE A 218 -2.56 -6.37 -0.76
CA ILE A 218 -2.23 -6.75 0.62
C ILE A 218 -1.67 -8.18 0.69
N VAL A 219 -2.31 -9.12 0.02
CA VAL A 219 -1.90 -10.53 0.01
C VAL A 219 -0.57 -10.72 -0.73
N ALA A 220 -0.34 -9.97 -1.81
CA ALA A 220 0.93 -9.97 -2.55
C ALA A 220 2.11 -9.53 -1.67
N VAL A 221 2.01 -8.37 -1.01
CA VAL A 221 3.07 -7.86 -0.09
C VAL A 221 3.40 -8.87 1.01
N MET A 222 2.42 -9.66 1.44
CA MET A 222 2.66 -10.68 2.46
C MET A 222 3.46 -11.88 1.98
N ASN A 223 3.20 -12.35 0.76
CA ASN A 223 3.74 -13.59 0.22
C ASN A 223 5.07 -13.41 -0.52
N GLU A 224 5.33 -12.21 -1.04
CA GLU A 224 6.40 -11.95 -1.99
C GLU A 224 7.71 -11.43 -1.37
N SER A 225 8.77 -11.47 -2.17
CA SER A 225 10.11 -10.99 -1.81
C SER A 225 10.26 -9.48 -2.09
N GLY A 226 11.36 -8.87 -1.63
CA GLY A 226 11.51 -7.41 -1.47
C GLY A 226 11.00 -6.52 -2.62
N HIS A 227 11.40 -6.79 -3.87
CA HIS A 227 11.01 -5.94 -5.01
C HIS A 227 9.53 -6.05 -5.39
N GLU A 228 9.01 -7.27 -5.45
CA GLU A 228 7.58 -7.51 -5.73
C GLU A 228 6.69 -6.90 -4.64
N SER A 229 7.16 -6.93 -3.38
CA SER A 229 6.50 -6.29 -2.26
C SER A 229 6.43 -4.75 -2.37
N GLU A 230 7.42 -4.10 -2.99
CA GLU A 230 7.45 -2.65 -3.18
C GLU A 230 6.42 -2.20 -4.22
N SER A 231 6.40 -2.84 -5.38
CA SER A 231 5.41 -2.55 -6.43
C SER A 231 3.98 -2.74 -5.92
N ALA A 232 3.72 -3.78 -5.11
CA ALA A 232 2.42 -4.00 -4.50
C ALA A 232 2.04 -2.91 -3.46
N ILE A 233 3.01 -2.38 -2.70
CA ILE A 233 2.76 -1.24 -1.79
C ILE A 233 2.42 0.02 -2.59
N ILE A 234 3.19 0.33 -3.64
CA ILE A 234 2.95 1.49 -4.50
C ILE A 234 1.57 1.38 -5.16
N ALA A 235 1.23 0.21 -5.71
CA ALA A 235 -0.08 -0.04 -6.29
C ALA A 235 -1.22 0.12 -5.28
N TYR A 236 -1.06 -0.37 -4.05
CA TYR A 236 -2.04 -0.16 -2.98
C TYR A 236 -2.25 1.33 -2.68
N ALA A 237 -1.16 2.10 -2.53
CA ALA A 237 -1.24 3.54 -2.25
C ALA A 237 -1.93 4.31 -3.39
N ASN A 238 -1.61 3.98 -4.64
CA ASN A 238 -2.24 4.54 -5.83
C ASN A 238 -3.74 4.23 -5.91
N LEU A 239 -4.12 2.98 -5.67
CA LEU A 239 -5.52 2.56 -5.67
C LEU A 239 -6.32 3.18 -4.52
N LEU A 240 -5.71 3.33 -3.34
CA LEU A 240 -6.35 4.01 -2.21
C LEU A 240 -6.69 5.47 -2.54
N ARG A 241 -5.76 6.19 -3.17
CA ARG A 241 -5.97 7.59 -3.58
C ARG A 241 -7.04 7.70 -4.65
N LEU A 242 -6.98 6.83 -5.66
CA LEU A 242 -8.01 6.74 -6.69
C LEU A 242 -9.40 6.48 -6.08
N LEU A 243 -9.50 5.52 -5.17
CA LEU A 243 -10.75 5.18 -4.48
C LEU A 243 -11.32 6.39 -3.74
N ARG A 244 -10.49 7.09 -2.95
CA ARG A 244 -10.91 8.30 -2.23
C ARG A 244 -11.44 9.38 -3.17
N GLN A 245 -10.76 9.63 -4.28
CA GLN A 245 -11.19 10.63 -5.24
C GLN A 245 -12.53 10.24 -5.89
N ILE A 246 -12.70 8.97 -6.26
CA ILE A 246 -13.96 8.46 -6.81
C ILE A 246 -15.10 8.63 -5.80
N LEU A 247 -14.89 8.28 -4.54
CA LEU A 247 -15.92 8.40 -3.52
C LEU A 247 -16.29 9.86 -3.24
N ALA A 248 -15.33 10.78 -3.31
CA ALA A 248 -15.60 12.22 -3.21
C ALA A 248 -16.47 12.73 -4.37
N MET A 249 -16.28 12.22 -5.60
CA MET A 249 -17.09 12.57 -6.77
C MET A 249 -18.47 11.93 -6.78
N TYR A 250 -18.63 10.76 -6.16
CA TYR A 250 -19.87 10.00 -6.14
C TYR A 250 -20.37 9.77 -4.69
N PRO A 251 -21.05 10.78 -4.08
CA PRO A 251 -21.50 10.71 -2.68
C PRO A 251 -22.38 9.50 -2.36
N LYS A 252 -23.13 8.98 -3.34
CA LYS A 252 -23.91 7.75 -3.17
C LYS A 252 -23.02 6.53 -2.90
N ALA A 253 -21.90 6.40 -3.61
CA ALA A 253 -20.96 5.31 -3.39
C ALA A 253 -20.27 5.41 -2.02
N GLN A 254 -19.95 6.63 -1.57
CA GLN A 254 -19.48 6.88 -0.21
C GLN A 254 -20.53 6.46 0.83
N ALA A 255 -21.79 6.84 0.64
CA ALA A 255 -22.89 6.47 1.52
C ALA A 255 -23.10 4.94 1.58
N ASP A 256 -22.95 4.23 0.46
CA ASP A 256 -23.04 2.77 0.42
C ASP A 256 -21.89 2.10 1.22
N ILE A 257 -20.67 2.65 1.16
CA ILE A 257 -19.55 2.22 2.00
C ILE A 257 -19.83 2.47 3.48
N ASP A 258 -20.25 3.69 3.83
CA ASP A 258 -20.51 4.06 5.21
C ASP A 258 -21.69 3.29 5.82
N ALA A 259 -22.70 2.97 5.02
CA ALA A 259 -23.77 2.06 5.41
C ALA A 259 -23.24 0.64 5.69
N ALA A 260 -22.34 0.12 4.85
CA ALA A 260 -21.73 -1.19 5.07
C ALA A 260 -20.90 -1.22 6.38
N VAL A 261 -20.13 -0.16 6.65
CA VAL A 261 -19.36 -0.04 7.90
C VAL A 261 -20.28 0.10 9.11
N THR A 262 -21.29 0.97 9.05
CA THR A 262 -22.29 1.13 10.12
C THR A 262 -23.00 -0.19 10.43
N ASN A 263 -23.42 -0.92 9.39
CA ASN A 263 -24.10 -2.20 9.54
C ASN A 263 -23.20 -3.25 10.20
N PHE A 264 -21.92 -3.33 9.81
CA PHE A 264 -20.94 -4.21 10.45
C PHE A 264 -20.76 -3.89 11.93
N MET A 265 -20.72 -2.60 12.27
CA MET A 265 -20.55 -2.14 13.65
C MET A 265 -21.78 -2.41 14.53
N ALA A 266 -22.99 -2.37 13.95
CA ALA A 266 -24.25 -2.48 14.68
C ALA A 266 -24.41 -3.76 15.50
N SER A 267 -24.04 -4.93 14.96
CA SER A 267 -24.16 -6.20 15.69
C SER A 267 -23.30 -7.33 15.11
N PRO A 268 -22.95 -8.37 15.90
CA PRO A 268 -22.23 -9.54 15.41
C PRO A 268 -22.94 -10.31 14.27
N SER A 269 -24.27 -10.30 14.21
CA SER A 269 -25.03 -10.98 13.14
C SER A 269 -24.78 -10.35 11.76
N ASN A 270 -24.47 -9.05 11.73
CA ASN A 270 -24.16 -8.30 10.51
C ASN A 270 -22.72 -8.48 10.02
N ARG A 271 -21.92 -9.29 10.72
CA ARG A 271 -20.51 -9.55 10.39
C ARG A 271 -20.31 -10.90 9.70
N SER A 272 -21.39 -11.69 9.58
CA SER A 272 -21.36 -13.03 8.99
C SER A 272 -20.86 -13.03 7.53
N LYS A 273 -20.40 -14.17 7.02
CA LYS A 273 -20.02 -14.33 5.59
C LYS A 273 -21.16 -14.06 4.61
N GLN A 274 -22.42 -14.09 5.05
CA GLN A 274 -23.55 -13.75 4.20
C GLN A 274 -23.66 -12.23 3.98
N VAL A 275 -23.27 -11.43 4.98
CA VAL A 275 -23.35 -9.97 4.93
C VAL A 275 -22.01 -9.35 4.51
N VAL A 276 -20.90 -9.88 5.04
CA VAL A 276 -19.53 -9.48 4.71
C VAL A 276 -18.74 -10.69 4.21
N PRO A 277 -18.84 -11.06 2.93
CA PRO A 277 -18.20 -12.27 2.41
C PRO A 277 -16.69 -12.29 2.59
N ASP A 278 -16.03 -11.15 2.35
CA ASP A 278 -14.58 -10.99 2.43
C ASP A 278 -14.22 -9.89 3.44
N LEU A 279 -13.48 -10.27 4.49
CA LEU A 279 -13.09 -9.33 5.54
C LEU A 279 -11.97 -8.40 5.07
N GLY A 280 -11.11 -8.85 4.14
CA GLY A 280 -10.08 -8.04 3.50
C GLY A 280 -10.66 -6.86 2.72
N GLU A 281 -11.71 -7.13 1.92
CA GLU A 281 -12.48 -6.07 1.24
C GLU A 281 -13.15 -5.12 2.26
N PHE A 282 -13.63 -5.63 3.39
CA PHE A 282 -14.20 -4.80 4.45
C PHE A 282 -13.18 -3.86 5.08
N TYR A 283 -11.94 -4.31 5.31
CA TYR A 283 -10.90 -3.41 5.80
C TYR A 283 -10.66 -2.24 4.85
N VAL A 284 -10.63 -2.47 3.53
CA VAL A 284 -10.49 -1.39 2.55
C VAL A 284 -11.64 -0.39 2.68
N LYS A 285 -12.88 -0.87 2.81
CA LYS A 285 -14.07 -0.02 3.07
C LYS A 285 -13.91 0.79 4.35
N LEU A 286 -13.40 0.20 5.42
CA LEU A 286 -13.15 0.89 6.69
C LEU A 286 -12.09 2.00 6.56
N VAL A 287 -11.05 1.82 5.74
CA VAL A 287 -10.00 2.83 5.52
C VAL A 287 -10.50 4.09 4.81
N VAL A 288 -11.56 3.96 4.01
CA VAL A 288 -12.16 5.08 3.26
C VAL A 288 -13.52 5.49 3.80
N SER A 289 -13.94 4.93 4.94
CA SER A 289 -15.18 5.31 5.59
C SER A 289 -15.07 6.67 6.27
N THR A 290 -16.17 7.42 6.27
CA THR A 290 -16.28 8.70 6.98
C THR A 290 -16.95 8.58 8.35
N VAL A 291 -17.53 7.42 8.67
CA VAL A 291 -18.32 7.19 9.89
C VAL A 291 -17.58 6.40 10.97
N ALA A 292 -16.46 5.76 10.63
CA ALA A 292 -15.64 5.00 11.58
C ALA A 292 -14.17 5.06 11.20
N SER A 293 -13.28 4.85 12.17
CA SER A 293 -11.83 4.85 11.97
C SER A 293 -11.21 3.59 12.54
N ILE A 294 -10.17 3.09 11.87
CA ILE A 294 -9.34 2.00 12.40
C ILE A 294 -8.58 2.40 13.67
N ASN A 295 -8.54 3.69 14.04
CA ASN A 295 -7.93 4.17 15.27
C ASN A 295 -8.90 4.13 16.48
N ASP A 296 -10.19 3.83 16.25
CA ASP A 296 -11.16 3.65 17.34
C ASP A 296 -11.06 2.24 17.91
N VAL A 297 -10.80 2.15 19.21
CA VAL A 297 -10.67 0.87 19.95
C VAL A 297 -11.92 -0.02 19.82
N THR A 298 -13.12 0.58 19.74
CA THR A 298 -14.38 -0.14 19.57
C THR A 298 -14.48 -0.78 18.19
N VAL A 299 -14.03 -0.05 17.17
CA VAL A 299 -13.96 -0.53 15.79
C VAL A 299 -12.94 -1.66 15.66
N ILE A 300 -11.73 -1.47 16.18
CA ILE A 300 -10.69 -2.51 16.18
C ILE A 300 -11.22 -3.76 16.89
N ALA A 301 -11.82 -3.61 18.07
CA ALA A 301 -12.33 -4.73 18.84
C ALA A 301 -13.45 -5.49 18.12
N ALA A 302 -14.33 -4.80 17.37
CA ALA A 302 -15.36 -5.45 16.57
C ALA A 302 -14.78 -6.27 15.42
N VAL A 303 -13.80 -5.70 14.71
CA VAL A 303 -13.13 -6.32 13.57
C VAL A 303 -12.27 -7.51 14.02
N VAL A 304 -11.52 -7.36 15.11
CA VAL A 304 -10.67 -8.43 15.67
C VAL A 304 -11.50 -9.60 16.16
N ARG A 305 -12.63 -9.37 16.83
CA ARG A 305 -13.55 -10.46 17.22
C ARG A 305 -14.04 -11.25 16.01
N GLU A 306 -14.39 -10.57 14.92
CA GLU A 306 -14.80 -11.24 13.69
C GLU A 306 -13.64 -11.99 13.01
N THR A 307 -12.44 -11.41 12.99
CA THR A 307 -11.22 -12.10 12.54
C THR A 307 -11.00 -13.38 13.33
N PHE A 308 -11.07 -13.31 14.66
CA PHE A 308 -10.91 -14.46 15.55
C PHE A 308 -11.99 -15.52 15.29
N ALA A 309 -13.25 -15.13 15.14
CA ALA A 309 -14.32 -16.09 14.82
C ALA A 309 -14.06 -16.81 13.49
N ARG A 310 -13.69 -16.09 12.42
CA ARG A 310 -13.44 -16.68 11.09
C ARG A 310 -12.26 -17.65 11.06
N GLN A 311 -11.25 -17.44 11.90
CA GLN A 311 -10.07 -18.30 11.93
C GLN A 311 -10.24 -19.58 12.75
N ILE A 312 -11.23 -19.67 13.65
CA ILE A 312 -11.46 -20.87 14.48
C ILE A 312 -11.56 -22.14 13.62
N ARG A 313 -12.25 -22.08 12.47
CA ARG A 313 -12.35 -23.21 11.54
C ARG A 313 -10.97 -23.72 11.12
N TRP A 314 -10.06 -22.81 10.77
CA TRP A 314 -8.72 -23.15 10.30
C TRP A 314 -7.83 -23.63 11.45
N ILE A 315 -7.96 -23.02 12.62
CA ILE A 315 -7.28 -23.46 13.84
C ILE A 315 -7.71 -24.88 14.18
N ARG A 316 -9.01 -25.16 14.26
CA ARG A 316 -9.55 -26.49 14.57
C ARG A 316 -9.13 -27.54 13.54
N GLN A 317 -9.02 -27.16 12.27
CA GLN A 317 -8.55 -28.06 11.22
C GLN A 317 -7.06 -28.42 11.36
N ASP A 318 -6.24 -27.50 11.85
CA ASP A 318 -4.79 -27.71 12.06
C ASP A 318 -4.51 -28.40 13.40
N ASP A 319 -5.20 -27.97 14.46
CA ASP A 319 -5.01 -28.39 15.85
C ASP A 319 -6.36 -28.33 16.62
N PRO A 320 -7.18 -29.40 16.59
CA PRO A 320 -8.48 -29.42 17.25
C PRO A 320 -8.37 -29.37 18.78
N ASP A 321 -7.33 -29.97 19.38
CA ASP A 321 -7.19 -30.06 20.83
C ASP A 321 -7.11 -28.66 21.47
N CYS A 322 -6.39 -27.72 20.85
CA CYS A 322 -6.26 -26.37 21.39
C CYS A 322 -7.59 -25.59 21.38
N VAL A 323 -8.56 -26.00 20.55
CA VAL A 323 -9.90 -25.44 20.48
C VAL A 323 -10.85 -26.16 21.43
N ASP A 324 -10.76 -27.48 21.53
CA ASP A 324 -11.80 -28.33 22.12
C ASP A 324 -11.49 -28.91 23.50
N ASP A 325 -10.23 -29.05 23.90
CA ASP A 325 -9.86 -29.61 25.20
C ASP A 325 -9.89 -28.52 26.29
N PRO A 326 -10.88 -28.53 27.22
CA PRO A 326 -10.93 -27.56 28.31
C PRO A 326 -9.89 -27.84 29.40
N SER A 327 -9.25 -29.02 29.42
CA SER A 327 -8.25 -29.40 30.42
C SER A 327 -6.83 -28.92 30.07
N MET A 328 -6.62 -28.46 28.84
CA MET A 328 -5.34 -27.95 28.37
C MET A 328 -4.90 -26.71 29.17
N LYS A 329 -3.64 -26.71 29.60
CA LYS A 329 -3.07 -25.61 30.39
C LYS A 329 -3.07 -24.31 29.59
N LEU A 330 -3.43 -23.20 30.24
CA LEU A 330 -3.58 -21.89 29.61
C LEU A 330 -2.38 -21.46 28.73
N PRO A 331 -1.11 -21.52 29.19
CA PRO A 331 0.02 -21.09 28.36
C PRO A 331 0.23 -21.96 27.12
N GLU A 332 0.00 -23.27 27.25
CA GLU A 332 0.08 -24.22 26.15
C GLU A 332 -1.02 -23.96 25.12
N ARG A 333 -2.26 -23.79 25.61
CA ARG A 333 -3.44 -23.56 24.77
C ARG A 333 -3.31 -22.30 23.93
N LEU A 334 -2.95 -21.17 24.56
CA LEU A 334 -2.74 -19.91 23.85
C LEU A 334 -1.60 -19.99 22.82
N ASN A 335 -0.52 -20.71 23.13
CA ASN A 335 0.57 -20.89 22.19
C ASN A 335 0.10 -21.65 20.94
N ARG A 336 -0.59 -22.78 21.11
CA ARG A 336 -1.10 -23.60 20.00
C ARG A 336 -2.15 -22.84 19.16
N LEU A 337 -3.09 -22.16 19.81
CA LEU A 337 -4.06 -21.27 19.14
C LEU A 337 -3.36 -20.20 18.29
N PHE A 338 -2.30 -19.59 18.83
CA PHE A 338 -1.53 -18.57 18.12
C PHE A 338 -0.79 -19.15 16.90
N GLN A 339 -0.09 -20.28 17.07
CA GLN A 339 0.67 -20.91 15.98
C GLN A 339 -0.25 -21.31 14.81
N ALA A 340 -1.41 -21.89 15.11
CA ALA A 340 -2.39 -22.28 14.11
C ALA A 340 -3.07 -21.08 13.41
N SER A 341 -3.01 -19.88 13.99
CA SER A 341 -3.60 -18.64 13.45
C SER A 341 -2.60 -17.62 12.93
N VAL A 342 -1.29 -17.93 12.95
CA VAL A 342 -0.22 -16.94 12.68
C VAL A 342 -0.35 -16.24 11.33
N VAL A 343 -0.81 -16.94 10.29
CA VAL A 343 -1.00 -16.37 8.94
C VAL A 343 -2.12 -15.33 8.96
N SER A 344 -3.28 -15.65 9.54
CA SER A 344 -4.43 -14.75 9.68
C SER A 344 -4.06 -13.51 10.50
N ASN A 345 -3.39 -13.71 11.64
CA ASN A 345 -2.94 -12.62 12.51
C ASN A 345 -1.97 -11.68 11.77
N ARG A 346 -1.07 -12.22 10.95
CA ARG A 346 -0.16 -11.41 10.11
C ARG A 346 -0.90 -10.61 9.04
N ILE A 347 -1.89 -11.20 8.37
CA ILE A 347 -2.74 -10.49 7.39
C ILE A 347 -3.45 -9.33 8.06
N THR A 348 -4.17 -9.58 9.15
CA THR A 348 -4.90 -8.52 9.86
C THR A 348 -3.97 -7.40 10.32
N THR A 349 -2.82 -7.75 10.91
CA THR A 349 -1.83 -6.74 11.35
C THR A 349 -1.34 -5.91 10.18
N PHE A 350 -0.98 -6.55 9.06
CA PHE A 350 -0.49 -5.86 7.88
C PHE A 350 -1.53 -4.88 7.33
N VAL A 351 -2.80 -5.30 7.24
CA VAL A 351 -3.90 -4.45 6.78
C VAL A 351 -4.09 -3.23 7.68
N MET A 352 -4.04 -3.41 9.01
CA MET A 352 -4.12 -2.32 9.97
C MET A 352 -2.96 -1.33 9.79
N GLU A 353 -1.74 -1.81 9.54
CA GLU A 353 -0.59 -0.94 9.31
C GLU A 353 -0.66 -0.20 7.98
N MET A 354 -1.11 -0.86 6.91
CA MET A 354 -1.38 -0.19 5.62
C MET A 354 -2.38 0.97 5.81
N ALA A 355 -3.45 0.74 6.57
CA ALA A 355 -4.44 1.74 6.91
C ALA A 355 -3.85 2.93 7.68
N LYS A 356 -3.05 2.67 8.72
CA LYS A 356 -2.44 3.71 9.56
C LYS A 356 -1.42 4.56 8.78
N VAL A 357 -0.64 3.94 7.90
CA VAL A 357 0.43 4.64 7.17
C VAL A 357 -0.12 5.35 5.94
N PHE A 358 -0.91 4.66 5.12
CA PHE A 358 -1.35 5.18 3.82
C PHE A 358 -2.72 5.87 3.87
N GLY A 359 -3.46 5.71 4.96
CA GLY A 359 -4.77 6.31 5.14
C GLY A 359 -4.77 7.76 5.61
N THR A 360 -3.63 8.41 5.86
CA THR A 360 -3.60 9.78 6.40
C THR A 360 -3.73 10.85 5.30
N PRO A 361 -4.35 12.02 5.59
CA PRO A 361 -4.35 13.14 4.65
C PRO A 361 -2.94 13.63 4.28
N GLU A 362 -2.03 13.64 5.27
CA GLU A 362 -0.62 14.01 5.07
C GLU A 362 0.06 13.12 4.03
N PHE A 363 -0.14 11.80 4.11
CA PHE A 363 0.42 10.88 3.13
C PHE A 363 -0.12 11.16 1.71
N CYS A 364 -1.42 11.45 1.57
CA CYS A 364 -2.00 11.79 0.28
C CYS A 364 -1.38 13.05 -0.33
N ASN A 365 -1.21 14.11 0.46
CA ASN A 365 -0.58 15.37 0.00
C ASN A 365 0.88 15.16 -0.42
N ASN A 366 1.62 14.34 0.34
CA ASN A 366 3.01 14.02 -0.01
C ASN A 366 3.11 13.26 -1.34
N MET A 367 2.14 12.41 -1.66
CA MET A 367 2.09 11.72 -2.95
C MET A 367 1.78 12.66 -4.11
N ASP A 368 0.95 13.70 -3.93
CA ASP A 368 0.71 14.71 -4.98
C ASP A 368 2.02 15.40 -5.41
N GLY A 369 2.84 15.77 -4.43
CA GLY A 369 4.17 16.35 -4.68
C GLY A 369 5.19 15.38 -5.29
N CYS A 370 4.85 14.09 -5.32
CA CYS A 370 5.69 13.04 -5.88
C CYS A 370 5.04 12.34 -7.10
N TYR A 371 4.15 13.03 -7.82
CA TYR A 371 3.46 12.53 -9.01
C TYR A 371 2.72 11.20 -8.80
N GLY A 372 2.22 10.96 -7.59
CA GLY A 372 1.56 9.70 -7.22
C GLY A 372 2.52 8.58 -6.85
N LEU A 373 3.80 8.86 -6.63
CA LEU A 373 4.70 7.92 -5.98
C LEU A 373 4.74 8.18 -4.47
N PRO A 374 4.66 7.14 -3.62
CA PRO A 374 5.00 7.29 -2.21
C PRO A 374 6.46 7.76 -2.06
N PRO A 375 6.78 8.63 -1.08
CA PRO A 375 8.18 8.94 -0.77
C PRO A 375 8.97 7.66 -0.43
N THR A 376 10.20 7.55 -0.92
CA THR A 376 11.05 6.35 -0.75
C THR A 376 11.31 6.02 0.73
N SER A 377 11.43 7.04 1.58
CA SER A 377 11.54 6.87 3.03
C SER A 377 10.31 6.19 3.63
N VAL A 378 9.10 6.57 3.20
CA VAL A 378 7.85 5.97 3.70
C VAL A 378 7.75 4.49 3.32
N ILE A 379 8.16 4.13 2.10
CA ILE A 379 8.22 2.73 1.64
C ILE A 379 9.24 1.94 2.46
N ALA A 380 10.46 2.46 2.61
CA ALA A 380 11.52 1.80 3.37
C ALA A 380 11.10 1.57 4.84
N ASP A 381 10.57 2.60 5.48
CA ASP A 381 10.07 2.54 6.86
C ASP A 381 8.93 1.53 6.98
N PHE A 382 8.01 1.51 6.01
CA PHE A 382 6.91 0.56 6.02
C PHE A 382 7.41 -0.88 5.86
N GLN A 383 8.33 -1.14 4.92
CA GLN A 383 8.93 -2.46 4.75
C GLN A 383 9.70 -2.91 6.00
N GLU A 384 10.42 -2.00 6.67
CA GLU A 384 11.09 -2.30 7.94
C GLU A 384 10.08 -2.63 9.04
N ARG A 385 8.99 -1.85 9.17
CA ARG A 385 7.88 -2.17 10.08
C ARG A 385 7.30 -3.55 9.80
N VAL A 386 7.05 -3.89 8.54
CA VAL A 386 6.53 -5.20 8.14
C VAL A 386 7.49 -6.34 8.49
N LYS A 387 8.79 -6.16 8.25
CA LYS A 387 9.83 -7.12 8.67
C LYS A 387 9.82 -7.31 10.19
N ASN A 388 9.77 -6.21 10.93
CA ASN A 388 9.72 -6.22 12.39
C ASN A 388 8.46 -6.92 12.93
N ILE A 389 7.29 -6.66 12.34
CA ILE A 389 6.05 -7.33 12.68
C ILE A 389 6.16 -8.83 12.40
N LYS A 390 6.58 -9.22 11.20
CA LYS A 390 6.75 -10.64 10.83
C LYS A 390 7.66 -11.39 11.82
N ALA A 391 8.72 -10.74 12.31
CA ALA A 391 9.68 -11.31 13.26
C ALA A 391 9.19 -11.33 14.71
N LYS A 392 8.51 -10.28 15.17
CA LYS A 392 8.11 -10.10 16.58
C LYS A 392 6.75 -10.69 16.92
N LEU A 393 5.88 -10.91 15.94
CA LEU A 393 4.53 -11.46 16.13
C LEU A 393 4.60 -12.96 16.45
N VAL A 394 4.98 -13.29 17.69
CA VAL A 394 5.26 -14.67 18.16
C VAL A 394 4.25 -15.18 19.19
N ASN A 395 3.39 -14.32 19.73
CA ASN A 395 2.35 -14.67 20.68
C ASN A 395 1.24 -13.61 20.72
N TYR A 396 0.14 -13.90 21.44
CA TYR A 396 -0.99 -12.99 21.59
C TYR A 396 -0.67 -11.71 22.37
N ASN A 397 0.29 -11.71 23.30
CA ASN A 397 0.65 -10.49 24.03
C ASN A 397 1.19 -9.42 23.08
N VAL A 398 2.14 -9.80 22.20
CA VAL A 398 2.66 -8.89 21.17
C VAL A 398 1.55 -8.46 20.19
N LEU A 399 0.63 -9.37 19.86
CA LEU A 399 -0.50 -9.08 18.97
C LEU A 399 -1.44 -8.02 19.56
N VAL A 400 -1.86 -8.22 20.82
CA VAL A 400 -2.77 -7.32 21.55
C VAL A 400 -2.18 -5.93 21.67
N GLN A 401 -0.89 -5.83 22.03
CA GLN A 401 -0.18 -4.54 22.08
C GLN A 401 -0.09 -3.89 20.69
N GLY A 402 0.25 -4.66 19.65
CA GLY A 402 0.33 -4.15 18.28
C GLY A 402 -1.00 -3.63 17.73
N TRP A 403 -2.12 -4.19 18.18
CA TRP A 403 -3.46 -3.76 17.81
C TRP A 403 -4.05 -2.69 18.74
N GLY A 404 -3.34 -2.26 19.78
CA GLY A 404 -3.85 -1.27 20.75
C GLY A 404 -5.03 -1.79 21.56
N LEU A 405 -5.06 -3.10 21.84
CA LEU A 405 -6.12 -3.77 22.59
C LEU A 405 -5.72 -4.05 24.05
N ASP A 406 -4.56 -3.58 24.50
CA ASP A 406 -4.05 -3.78 25.87
C ASP A 406 -4.95 -3.17 26.96
N GLY A 407 -5.77 -2.17 26.60
CA GLY A 407 -6.82 -1.66 27.49
C GLY A 407 -8.01 -2.62 27.68
N LEU A 408 -8.22 -3.55 26.74
CA LEU A 408 -9.35 -4.49 26.68
C LEU A 408 -8.97 -5.94 26.98
N ILE A 409 -7.74 -6.35 26.69
CA ILE A 409 -7.19 -7.69 26.97
C ILE A 409 -5.91 -7.48 27.79
N ARG A 410 -6.03 -7.63 29.09
CA ARG A 410 -5.00 -7.29 30.10
C ARG A 410 -4.27 -8.50 30.63
N SER A 411 -4.80 -9.69 30.38
CA SER A 411 -4.24 -10.94 30.90
C SER A 411 -4.34 -12.09 29.87
N PRO A 412 -3.51 -13.14 30.02
CA PRO A 412 -3.67 -14.38 29.26
C PRO A 412 -5.05 -15.01 29.42
N GLU A 413 -5.65 -14.92 30.60
CA GLU A 413 -6.99 -15.41 30.90
C GLU A 413 -8.04 -14.70 30.04
N GLU A 414 -8.04 -13.36 30.02
CA GLU A 414 -8.94 -12.56 29.18
C GLU A 414 -8.72 -12.83 27.69
N MET A 415 -7.47 -13.06 27.25
CA MET A 415 -7.20 -13.45 25.87
C MET A 415 -7.81 -14.81 25.53
N LEU A 416 -7.75 -15.78 26.45
CA LEU A 416 -8.39 -17.08 26.25
C LEU A 416 -9.91 -16.92 26.19
N GLU A 417 -10.50 -16.10 27.06
CA GLU A 417 -11.93 -15.77 27.02
C GLU A 417 -12.35 -15.24 25.65
N TRP A 418 -11.61 -14.27 25.08
CA TRP A 418 -11.87 -13.76 23.72
C TRP A 418 -11.81 -14.86 22.65
N MET A 419 -10.87 -15.79 22.76
CA MET A 419 -10.78 -16.92 21.81
C MET A 419 -11.92 -17.91 21.98
N MET A 420 -12.42 -18.11 23.20
CA MET A 420 -13.59 -18.97 23.46
C MET A 420 -14.89 -18.31 22.99
N GLU A 421 -15.06 -17.00 23.19
CA GLU A 421 -16.15 -16.22 22.59
C GLU A 421 -16.13 -16.32 21.06
N ALA A 422 -14.94 -16.20 20.47
CA ALA A 422 -14.75 -16.38 19.03
C ALA A 422 -15.14 -17.78 18.56
N LYS A 423 -14.85 -18.83 19.34
CA LYS A 423 -15.30 -20.21 19.08
C LYS A 423 -16.82 -20.30 19.05
N GLU A 424 -17.51 -19.74 20.04
CA GLU A 424 -18.97 -19.72 20.07
C GLU A 424 -19.57 -18.94 18.89
N GLN A 425 -19.01 -17.76 18.60
CA GLN A 425 -19.44 -16.93 17.48
C GLN A 425 -19.22 -17.65 16.14
N SER A 426 -18.10 -18.34 15.99
CA SER A 426 -17.78 -19.14 14.81
C SER A 426 -18.81 -20.25 14.57
N ALA A 427 -19.26 -20.92 15.64
CA ALA A 427 -20.33 -21.91 15.55
C ALA A 427 -21.69 -21.26 15.20
N LYS A 428 -22.08 -20.17 15.87
CA LYS A 428 -23.33 -19.44 15.61
C LYS A 428 -23.40 -18.90 14.17
N ALA A 429 -22.28 -18.42 13.63
CA ALA A 429 -22.19 -17.89 12.28
C ALA A 429 -22.04 -18.97 11.19
N GLY A 430 -21.95 -20.26 11.57
CA GLY A 430 -21.76 -21.36 10.62
C GLY A 430 -20.39 -21.38 9.96
N TYR A 431 -19.35 -20.82 10.60
CA TYR A 431 -17.98 -20.95 10.11
C TYR A 431 -17.40 -22.31 10.45
N ASP A 432 -17.79 -22.85 11.59
CA ASP A 432 -17.26 -24.05 12.21
C ASP A 432 -18.25 -25.22 12.10
N PHE A 433 -18.34 -25.82 10.91
CA PHE A 433 -19.15 -27.02 10.70
C PHE A 433 -18.33 -28.28 11.03
N VAL A 434 -18.75 -28.99 12.08
CA VAL A 434 -18.29 -30.36 12.39
C VAL A 434 -19.14 -31.33 11.55
N GLY A 435 -18.84 -31.45 10.26
CA GLY A 435 -19.57 -32.34 9.35
C GLY A 435 -18.80 -32.56 8.06
N GLY A 436 -18.20 -33.74 7.91
CA GLY A 436 -17.33 -34.06 6.78
C GLY A 436 -18.08 -34.16 5.45
N GLN A 437 -17.54 -33.48 4.42
CA GLN A 437 -17.20 -34.06 3.11
C GLN A 437 -16.58 -32.97 2.21
N GLY A 438 -15.37 -33.28 1.71
CA GLY A 438 -14.80 -32.86 0.43
C GLY A 438 -15.05 -31.43 -0.08
N GLY A 439 -14.08 -30.55 0.18
CA GLY A 439 -13.90 -29.32 -0.59
C GLY A 439 -12.43 -28.90 -0.57
N HIS A 440 -11.59 -29.59 -1.34
CA HIS A 440 -10.22 -29.15 -1.61
C HIS A 440 -10.24 -27.77 -2.28
N SER A 441 -9.86 -26.73 -1.53
CA SER A 441 -9.43 -25.45 -2.09
C SER A 441 -8.46 -24.78 -1.12
N GLY A 442 -7.24 -24.53 -1.58
CA GLY A 442 -6.31 -23.59 -0.94
C GLY A 442 -5.26 -24.20 -0.01
N ARG A 443 -4.49 -25.20 -0.46
CA ARG A 443 -3.20 -25.50 0.18
C ARG A 443 -2.17 -24.49 -0.33
N GLY A 444 -1.83 -23.52 0.51
CA GLY A 444 -0.65 -22.67 0.32
C GLY A 444 0.60 -23.55 0.22
N GLY A 445 1.39 -23.33 -0.83
CA GLY A 445 2.57 -24.12 -1.15
C GLY A 445 3.61 -24.04 -0.04
N ARG A 446 3.82 -25.15 0.68
CA ARG A 446 5.06 -25.39 1.43
C ARG A 446 6.13 -25.80 0.43
N GLY A 447 7.13 -24.94 0.23
CA GLY A 447 8.34 -25.23 -0.53
C GLY A 447 9.08 -26.45 0.03
N GLY A 448 9.02 -27.55 -0.71
CA GLY A 448 9.77 -28.78 -0.44
C GLY A 448 11.18 -28.68 -1.00
N ARG A 449 12.16 -28.64 -0.09
CA ARG A 449 13.60 -28.83 -0.37
C ARG A 449 13.83 -30.09 -1.21
N GLY A 450 14.28 -29.91 -2.45
CA GLY A 450 14.82 -31.00 -3.28
C GLY A 450 16.19 -31.42 -2.77
N LYS A 451 16.27 -32.59 -2.13
CA LYS A 451 17.53 -33.32 -1.94
C LYS A 451 17.95 -33.91 -3.29
N GLY A 452 19.07 -33.44 -3.82
CA GLY A 452 19.76 -34.08 -4.93
C GLY A 452 20.17 -35.52 -4.57
N ARG A 453 19.80 -36.46 -5.42
CA ARG A 453 20.44 -37.77 -5.53
C ARG A 453 20.96 -37.91 -6.94
N GLY A 454 22.29 -37.86 -7.06
CA GLY A 454 23.00 -38.35 -8.22
C GLY A 454 22.99 -39.87 -8.30
N ARG A 455 23.09 -40.36 -9.53
CA ARG A 455 23.51 -41.67 -10.07
C ARG A 455 22.75 -41.79 -11.40
N GLY A 456 23.35 -41.86 -12.57
CA GLY A 456 24.65 -42.40 -12.93
C GLY A 456 24.42 -43.46 -14.00
N LYS A 457 24.54 -43.07 -15.26
CA LYS A 457 25.12 -43.78 -16.42
C LYS A 457 24.73 -43.05 -17.69
#